data_AF-A0A3M8C656-F1
#
_entry.id   AF-A0A3M8C656-F1
#
_cell.length_a   1.000
_cell.length_b   1.000
_cell.length_c   1.000
_cell.angle_alpha   90.00
_cell.angle_beta   90.00
_cell.angle_gamma   90.00
#
_symmetry.space_group_name_H-M   'P 1'
#
loop_
_entity.id
_entity.type
_entity.pdbx_description
1 polymer ?
#
loop_
_entity_poly.entity_id
_entity_poly.type
_entity_poly.pdbx_seq_one_letter_code
_entity_poly.pdbx_strand_id
1 'polypeptide(L)'
;MRKLHAVYIGAFFFFYALSYLPNFNIFNEATFIGFFPQPLIWVLLLNALNTVIIFIVYKKFFKPFAERAEREFEAYEEGEENK
;
A
#
# COMPACT_ATOMS: atom_id res chain seq x y z
N MET A 1 6.37 9.83 13.53
CA MET A 1 5.21 9.41 12.68
C MET A 1 5.39 9.79 11.21
N ARG A 2 5.59 11.07 10.85
CA ARG A 2 5.64 11.54 9.45
C ARG A 2 6.75 10.92 8.57
N LYS A 3 7.98 10.80 9.09
CA LYS A 3 9.12 10.20 8.36
C LYS A 3 8.89 8.72 8.01
N LEU A 4 8.36 7.95 8.96
CA LEU A 4 8.04 6.53 8.74
C LEU A 4 6.92 6.36 7.71
N HIS A 5 5.89 7.20 7.76
CA HIS A 5 4.81 7.18 6.77
C HIS A 5 5.33 7.43 5.35
N ALA A 6 6.19 8.45 5.20
CA ALA A 6 6.83 8.76 3.92
C ALA A 6 7.71 7.60 3.42
N VAL A 7 8.41 6.89 4.31
CA VAL A 7 9.18 5.70 3.93
C VAL A 7 8.28 4.58 3.44
N TYR A 8 7.17 4.26 4.12
CA TYR A 8 6.27 3.19 3.68
C TYR A 8 5.57 3.53 2.36
N ILE A 9 5.13 4.79 2.18
CA ILE A 9 4.53 5.26 0.93
C ILE A 9 5.57 5.25 -0.20
N GLY A 10 6.78 5.73 0.07
CA GLY A 10 7.87 5.69 -0.90
C GLY A 10 8.23 4.27 -1.32
N ALA A 11 8.30 3.34 -0.36
CA ALA A 11 8.50 1.92 -0.63
C ALA A 11 7.37 1.34 -1.49
N PHE A 12 6.11 1.65 -1.18
CA PHE A 12 4.96 1.22 -1.98
C PHE A 12 5.08 1.67 -3.43
N PHE A 13 5.30 2.97 -3.69
CA PHE A 13 5.43 3.48 -5.05
C PHE A 13 6.67 2.92 -5.78
N PHE A 14 7.76 2.69 -5.05
CA PHE A 14 8.95 2.05 -5.59
C PHE A 14 8.65 0.62 -6.06
N PHE A 15 8.07 -0.23 -5.22
CA PHE A 15 7.72 -1.61 -5.60
C PHE A 15 6.62 -1.66 -6.67
N TYR A 16 5.67 -0.72 -6.63
CA TYR A 16 4.68 -0.56 -7.69
C TYR A 16 5.35 -0.24 -9.03
N ALA A 17 6.30 0.70 -9.09
CA ALA A 17 7.04 0.99 -10.31
C ALA A 17 7.84 -0.24 -10.80
N LEU A 18 8.46 -1.00 -9.89
CA LEU A 18 9.17 -2.23 -10.25
C LEU A 18 8.27 -3.29 -10.90
N SER A 19 6.96 -3.26 -10.64
CA SER A 19 6.02 -4.22 -11.25
C SER A 19 5.87 -4.03 -12.76
N TYR A 20 6.26 -2.86 -13.27
CA TYR A 20 6.24 -2.54 -14.70
C TYR A 20 7.53 -2.93 -15.43
N LEU A 21 8.58 -3.40 -14.75
CA LEU A 21 9.85 -3.79 -15.39
C LEU A 21 9.69 -4.74 -16.59
N PRO A 22 8.79 -5.76 -16.55
CA PRO A 22 8.55 -6.62 -17.70
C PRO A 22 8.10 -5.88 -18.97
N ASN A 23 7.38 -4.76 -18.82
CA ASN A 23 6.93 -3.95 -19.97
C ASN A 23 8.10 -3.22 -20.67
N PHE A 24 9.23 -3.05 -19.98
CA PHE A 24 10.46 -2.50 -20.54
C PHE A 24 11.43 -3.59 -21.00
N ASN A 25 10.92 -4.82 -21.19
CA ASN A 25 11.70 -6.00 -21.57
C ASN A 25 12.73 -6.46 -20.51
N ILE A 26 12.59 -5.98 -19.26
CA ILE A 26 13.44 -6.36 -18.12
C ILE A 26 12.69 -7.44 -17.32
N PHE A 27 13.29 -8.61 -17.10
CA PHE A 27 12.60 -9.81 -16.58
C PHE A 27 11.45 -10.31 -17.48
N ASN A 28 11.54 -10.07 -18.80
CA ASN A 28 10.54 -10.50 -19.80
C ASN A 28 10.92 -11.82 -20.52
N GLU A 29 11.82 -12.61 -19.93
CA GLU A 29 12.24 -13.86 -20.55
C GLU A 29 11.12 -14.90 -20.49
N ALA A 30 11.03 -15.75 -21.51
CA ALA A 30 10.10 -16.89 -21.56
C ALA A 30 10.53 -18.05 -20.63
N THR A 31 11.31 -17.75 -19.60
CA THR A 31 11.75 -18.70 -18.59
C THR A 31 10.57 -19.00 -17.67
N PHE A 32 10.25 -20.28 -17.50
CA PHE A 32 9.25 -20.73 -16.55
C PHE A 32 9.92 -21.06 -15.22
N ILE A 33 9.38 -20.52 -14.13
CA ILE A 33 9.78 -20.91 -12.78
C ILE A 33 8.59 -21.67 -12.19
N GLY A 34 8.68 -23.00 -12.15
CA GLY A 34 7.54 -23.86 -11.84
C GLY A 34 6.50 -23.82 -12.97
N PHE A 35 5.24 -23.50 -12.64
CA PHE A 35 4.14 -23.45 -13.60
C PHE A 35 3.93 -22.07 -14.26
N PHE A 36 4.52 -21.01 -13.69
CA PHE A 36 4.27 -19.65 -14.15
C PHE A 36 5.46 -19.09 -14.95
N PRO A 37 5.19 -18.27 -15.98
CA PRO A 37 6.23 -17.47 -16.62
C PRO A 37 6.92 -16.55 -15.60
N GLN A 38 8.23 -16.37 -15.73
CA GLN A 38 9.03 -15.45 -14.90
C GLN A 38 8.42 -14.04 -14.81
N PRO A 39 7.92 -13.42 -15.90
CA PRO A 39 7.30 -12.08 -15.82
C PRO A 39 6.09 -12.06 -14.89
N LEU A 40 5.27 -13.13 -14.94
CA LEU A 40 4.07 -13.25 -14.11
C LEU A 40 4.45 -13.40 -12.63
N ILE A 41 5.47 -14.21 -12.33
CA ILE A 41 5.94 -14.39 -10.95
C ILE A 41 6.49 -13.11 -10.37
N TRP A 42 7.26 -12.36 -11.16
CA TRP A 42 7.78 -11.05 -10.77
C TRP A 42 6.65 -10.09 -10.38
N VAL A 43 5.64 -9.97 -11.24
CA VAL A 43 4.47 -9.12 -11.00
C VAL A 43 3.71 -9.58 -9.76
N LEU A 44 3.47 -10.88 -9.60
CA LEU A 44 2.75 -11.43 -8.44
C LEU A 44 3.50 -11.18 -7.13
N LEU A 45 4.82 -11.39 -7.11
CA LEU A 45 5.66 -11.16 -5.94
C LEU A 45 5.60 -9.69 -5.50
N LEU A 46 5.72 -8.76 -6.43
CA LEU A 46 5.67 -7.33 -6.13
C LEU A 46 4.28 -6.88 -5.67
N ASN A 47 3.21 -7.43 -6.24
CA ASN A 47 1.84 -7.16 -5.77
C ASN A 47 1.60 -7.71 -4.36
N ALA A 48 2.13 -8.89 -4.04
CA ALA A 48 2.06 -9.44 -2.68
C ALA A 48 2.80 -8.53 -1.68
N LEU A 49 4.01 -8.07 -2.03
CA LEU A 49 4.78 -7.14 -1.20
C LEU A 49 4.03 -5.81 -0.99
N ASN A 50 3.49 -5.22 -2.06
CA ASN A 50 2.68 -4.00 -1.99
C ASN A 50 1.45 -4.16 -1.10
N THR A 51 0.79 -5.32 -1.18
CA THR A 51 -0.36 -5.63 -0.33
C THR A 51 0.04 -5.62 1.14
N VAL A 52 1.14 -6.27 1.52
CA VAL A 52 1.67 -6.26 2.89
C VAL A 52 1.99 -4.84 3.35
N ILE A 53 2.60 -4.02 2.50
CA ILE A 53 2.91 -2.61 2.82
C ILE A 53 1.62 -1.84 3.11
N ILE A 54 0.59 -1.97 2.27
CA ILE A 54 -0.70 -1.30 2.49
C ILE A 54 -1.32 -1.75 3.82
N PHE A 55 -1.30 -3.05 4.14
CA PHE A 55 -1.81 -3.53 5.44
C PHE A 55 -1.10 -2.88 6.63
N ILE A 56 0.23 -2.74 6.55
CA ILE A 56 1.02 -2.08 7.59
C ILE A 56 0.67 -0.59 7.66
N VAL A 57 0.57 0.09 6.51
CA VAL A 57 0.20 1.50 6.45
C VAL A 57 -1.20 1.72 7.04
N TYR A 58 -2.16 0.86 6.68
CA TYR A 58 -3.52 0.93 7.17
C TYR A 58 -3.57 0.82 8.69
N LYS A 59 -3.00 -0.26 9.25
CA LYS A 59 -3.02 -0.49 10.70
C LYS A 59 -2.32 0.62 11.48
N LYS A 60 -1.21 1.14 10.97
CA LYS A 60 -0.34 2.06 11.71
C LYS A 60 -0.72 3.53 11.56
N PHE A 61 -1.35 3.91 10.44
CA PHE A 61 -1.64 5.31 10.13
C PHE A 61 -3.11 5.58 9.88
N PHE A 62 -3.79 4.78 9.03
CA PHE A 62 -5.20 5.02 8.73
C PHE A 62 -6.11 4.69 9.89
N LYS A 63 -5.95 3.54 10.54
CA LYS A 63 -6.78 3.16 11.70
C LYS A 63 -6.78 4.26 12.80
N PRO A 64 -5.62 4.71 13.32
CA PRO A 64 -5.61 5.77 14.34
C PRO A 64 -5.98 7.16 13.80
N PHE A 65 -5.97 7.36 12.48
CA PHE A 65 -6.50 8.58 11.86
C PHE A 65 -8.03 8.54 11.82
N ALA A 66 -8.61 7.43 11.35
CA ALA A 66 -10.06 7.22 11.31
C ALA A 66 -10.70 7.34 12.70
N GLU A 67 -10.12 6.69 13.71
CA GLU A 67 -10.59 6.79 15.11
C GLU A 67 -10.46 8.21 15.70
N ARG A 68 -9.60 9.08 15.14
CA ARG A 68 -9.51 10.49 15.56
C ARG A 68 -10.51 11.35 14.82
N ALA A 69 -10.67 11.12 13.52
CA ALA A 69 -11.67 11.80 12.71
C ALA A 69 -13.09 11.52 13.23
N GLU A 70 -13.41 10.25 13.51
CA GLU A 70 -14.71 9.84 14.05
C GLU A 70 -15.03 10.56 15.37
N ARG A 71 -14.05 10.62 16.30
CA ARG A 71 -14.20 11.39 17.54
C ARG A 71 -14.36 12.89 17.34
N GLU A 72 -13.68 13.48 16.35
CA GLU A 72 -13.89 14.88 16.02
C GLU A 72 -15.30 15.10 15.46
N PHE A 73 -15.79 14.24 14.57
CA PHE A 73 -17.15 14.31 14.04
C PHE A 73 -18.21 14.17 15.14
N GLU A 74 -18.08 13.20 16.05
CA GLU A 74 -18.97 13.03 17.20
C GLU A 74 -18.98 14.29 18.10
N ALA A 75 -17.81 14.87 18.38
CA ALA A 75 -17.71 16.09 19.19
C ALA A 75 -18.32 17.33 18.50
N TYR A 76 -18.31 17.38 17.17
CA TYR A 76 -19.01 18.42 16.41
C TYR A 76 -20.54 18.23 16.48
N GLU A 77 -21.04 17.00 16.35
CA GLU A 77 -22.47 16.71 16.44
C GLU A 77 -23.04 16.97 17.85
N GLU A 78 -22.34 16.54 18.92
CA GLU A 78 -22.74 16.83 20.31
C GLU A 78 -22.71 18.33 20.66
N GLY A 79 -21.84 19.10 19.99
CA GLY A 79 -21.73 20.54 20.15
C GLY A 79 -22.81 21.35 19.42
N GLU A 80 -23.46 20.75 18.40
CA GLU A 80 -24.61 21.32 17.71
C GLU A 80 -25.95 20.94 18.36
N GLU A 81 -26.05 19.77 19.01
CA GLU A 81 -27.27 19.38 19.76
C GLU A 81 -27.51 20.19 21.05
N ASN A 82 -26.46 20.81 21.61
CA ASN A 82 -26.54 21.59 22.85
C ASN A 82 -26.62 23.12 22.63
N LYS A 83 -26.88 23.57 21.40
CA LYS A 83 -27.13 24.99 21.06
C LYS A 83 -28.58 25.23 20.66
#